data_AF-A0A1G2XU49-F1
#
_entry.id   AF-A0A1G2XU49-F1
#
_cell.length_a   1.000
_cell.length_b   1.000
_cell.length_c   1.000
_cell.angle_alpha   90.00
_cell.angle_beta   90.00
_cell.angle_gamma   90.00
#
_symmetry.space_group_name_H-M   'P 1'
#
loop_
_entity.id
_entity.type
_entity.pdbx_description
1 polymer ?
#
loop_
_entity_poly.entity_id
_entity_poly.type
_entity_poly.pdbx_seq_one_letter_code
_entity_poly.pdbx_strand_id
1 'polypeptide(L)'
;MSVMNDKKISCKVIQILCFIVIIPASLMIAGCVEVLTVGAVIVGTAIADEALKQKPVIHNTPVVKTYQPAPKPQPVIVEPVSKEPDYQSMRDDAIYDYQNLNWEKSEAMFQKLINENTSEYIQVESLIYLGAIYYQRGDINSAEHYFRQAKNMSLLTFPSSALFPPKMVSFYMSVKK
;
A
#
# COMPACT_ATOMS: atom_id res chain seq x y z
N MET A 1 55.33 -15.29 -11.20
CA MET A 1 55.77 -13.98 -10.65
C MET A 1 54.87 -12.90 -11.21
N SER A 2 53.87 -12.45 -10.45
CA SER A 2 53.24 -11.13 -10.68
C SER A 2 52.54 -10.74 -9.38
N VAL A 3 53.28 -10.00 -8.56
CA VAL A 3 52.84 -9.36 -7.32
C VAL A 3 53.01 -7.87 -7.56
N MET A 4 52.06 -7.07 -7.04
CA MET A 4 52.04 -5.60 -6.91
C MET A 4 51.03 -4.89 -7.80
N ASN A 5 49.86 -4.59 -7.21
CA ASN A 5 49.29 -3.23 -7.19
C ASN A 5 48.00 -3.19 -6.35
N ASP A 6 48.13 -3.05 -5.03
CA ASP A 6 46.95 -2.94 -4.15
C ASP A 6 47.21 -2.10 -2.88
N LYS A 7 47.80 -0.90 -3.05
CA LYS A 7 48.14 -0.02 -1.91
C LYS A 7 47.61 1.42 -1.99
N LYS A 8 46.76 1.78 -2.96
CA LYS A 8 46.24 3.16 -3.08
C LYS A 8 44.81 3.38 -2.56
N ILE A 9 44.08 2.33 -2.19
CA ILE A 9 42.65 2.47 -1.82
C ILE A 9 42.45 2.77 -0.32
N SER A 10 43.42 2.46 0.55
CA SER A 10 43.23 2.56 2.01
C SER A 10 43.19 3.99 2.60
N CYS A 11 43.70 5.02 1.92
CA CYS A 11 43.85 6.33 2.58
C CYS A 11 42.57 7.18 2.55
N LYS A 12 41.75 7.08 1.49
CA LYS A 12 40.53 7.90 1.37
C LYS A 12 39.34 7.37 2.18
N VAL A 13 39.25 6.05 2.36
CA VAL A 13 38.15 5.42 3.11
C VAL A 13 38.25 5.72 4.62
N ILE A 14 39.47 5.78 5.16
CA ILE A 14 39.71 6.09 6.58
C ILE A 14 39.41 7.56 6.88
N GLN A 15 39.68 8.48 5.94
CA GLN A 15 39.40 9.90 6.13
C GLN A 15 37.88 10.19 6.19
N ILE A 16 37.07 9.47 5.41
CA ILE A 16 35.61 9.62 5.42
C ILE A 16 34.99 9.07 6.72
N LEU A 17 35.53 7.96 7.26
CA LEU A 17 35.05 7.38 8.51
C LEU A 17 35.33 8.27 9.74
N CYS A 18 36.43 9.03 9.76
CA CYS A 18 36.71 9.96 10.86
C CYS A 18 35.73 11.15 10.92
N PHE A 19 35.18 11.62 9.79
CA PHE A 19 34.21 12.71 9.79
C PHE A 19 32.82 12.28 10.27
N ILE A 20 32.45 11.01 10.08
CA ILE A 20 31.11 10.50 10.45
C ILE A 20 31.01 10.22 11.96
N VAL A 21 32.11 9.85 12.62
CA VAL A 21 32.06 9.44 14.04
C VAL A 21 32.30 10.59 15.02
N ILE A 22 32.97 11.68 14.63
CA ILE A 22 33.38 12.73 15.58
C ILE A 22 32.34 13.86 15.72
N ILE A 23 31.37 14.00 14.83
CA ILE A 23 30.49 15.20 14.81
C ILE A 23 29.29 15.19 15.79
N PRO A 24 28.74 14.08 16.35
CA PRO A 24 27.58 14.23 17.24
C PRO A 24 27.91 14.42 18.72
N ALA A 25 29.19 14.56 19.11
CA ALA A 25 29.55 14.71 20.54
C ALA A 25 29.59 16.15 21.05
N SER A 26 29.54 17.16 20.18
CA SER A 26 29.75 18.57 20.57
C SER A 26 28.47 19.43 20.59
N LEU A 27 27.29 18.86 20.34
CA LEU A 27 26.04 19.62 20.25
C LEU A 27 25.08 19.30 21.41
N MET A 28 25.61 19.32 22.64
CA MET A 28 24.85 19.15 23.89
C MET A 28 25.21 20.23 24.91
N ILE A 29 25.33 21.50 24.50
CA ILE A 29 25.35 22.63 25.42
C ILE A 29 24.59 23.80 24.77
N ALA A 30 23.66 24.36 25.56
CA ALA A 30 22.83 25.54 25.32
C ALA A 30 21.55 25.31 24.48
N GLY A 31 20.42 25.56 25.15
CA GLY A 31 19.08 25.35 24.63
C GLY A 31 18.65 26.35 23.56
N CYS A 32 17.44 26.10 23.07
CA CYS A 32 16.68 26.89 22.10
C CYS A 32 17.25 26.89 20.68
N VAL A 33 16.99 25.82 19.92
CA VAL A 33 16.77 25.91 18.46
C VAL A 33 15.74 24.84 18.08
N GLU A 34 14.48 25.27 17.94
CA GLU A 34 13.61 24.67 16.92
C GLU A 34 14.32 24.81 15.58
N VAL A 35 14.18 23.81 14.69
CA VAL A 35 14.46 23.84 13.23
C VAL A 35 15.46 22.76 12.77
N LEU A 36 15.01 22.04 11.72
CA LEU A 36 15.77 21.27 10.72
C LEU A 36 16.29 19.88 11.12
N THR A 37 15.37 18.91 11.24
CA THR A 37 15.68 17.50 10.95
C THR A 37 15.47 17.24 9.45
N VAL A 38 16.40 17.74 8.63
CA VAL A 38 16.52 17.36 7.22
C VAL A 38 17.80 16.57 7.08
N GLY A 39 17.70 15.33 6.57
CA GLY A 39 18.86 14.63 6.03
C GLY A 39 19.09 13.22 6.56
N ALA A 40 18.20 12.30 6.23
CA ALA A 40 18.58 10.91 6.05
C ALA A 40 17.87 10.37 4.81
N VAL A 41 18.40 10.74 3.63
CA VAL A 41 18.09 10.07 2.37
C VAL A 41 18.69 8.68 2.47
N ILE A 42 17.85 7.69 2.74
CA ILE A 42 18.23 6.28 2.66
C ILE A 42 18.36 5.93 1.18
N VAL A 43 19.61 5.84 0.73
CA VAL A 43 19.98 5.15 -0.51
C VAL A 43 20.02 3.65 -0.21
N GLY A 44 19.20 2.89 -0.93
CA GLY A 44 19.18 1.42 -0.90
C GLY A 44 17.73 0.93 -0.95
N THR A 45 17.27 0.12 -1.91
CA THR A 45 17.97 -0.90 -2.69
C THR A 45 17.19 -1.17 -3.98
N ALA A 46 17.87 -1.09 -5.12
CA ALA A 46 17.39 -1.63 -6.39
C ALA A 46 17.77 -3.11 -6.48
N ILE A 47 16.91 -4.02 -6.01
CA ILE A 47 16.93 -5.43 -6.40
C ILE A 47 15.57 -6.07 -6.07
N ALA A 48 14.74 -6.23 -7.10
CA ALA A 48 13.74 -7.30 -7.24
C ALA A 48 12.96 -7.04 -8.54
N ASP A 49 13.66 -7.08 -9.67
CA ASP A 49 13.02 -7.38 -10.94
C ASP A 49 12.99 -8.91 -11.07
N GLU A 50 11.97 -9.42 -11.76
CA GLU A 50 11.88 -10.82 -12.21
C GLU A 50 11.28 -11.86 -11.26
N ALA A 51 10.09 -11.62 -10.74
CA ALA A 51 9.16 -12.69 -10.40
C ALA A 51 7.72 -12.19 -10.45
N LEU A 52 7.02 -12.37 -11.59
CA LEU A 52 5.55 -12.52 -11.69
C LEU A 52 5.15 -12.69 -13.17
N LYS A 53 5.45 -13.87 -13.75
CA LYS A 53 4.82 -14.37 -15.00
C LYS A 53 4.12 -15.69 -14.72
N GLN A 54 3.10 -15.68 -13.87
CA GLN A 54 2.13 -16.77 -13.84
C GLN A 54 0.73 -16.19 -13.97
N LYS A 55 0.19 -16.30 -15.19
CA LYS A 55 -1.17 -15.95 -15.56
C LYS A 55 -2.10 -17.03 -14.96
N PRO A 56 -3.11 -16.68 -14.15
CA PRO A 56 -4.03 -17.67 -13.61
C PRO A 56 -4.83 -18.33 -14.74
N VAL A 57 -4.83 -19.66 -14.75
CA VAL A 57 -5.66 -20.49 -15.65
C VAL A 57 -7.08 -20.50 -15.08
N ILE A 58 -7.99 -19.80 -15.75
CA ILE A 58 -9.42 -19.80 -15.42
C ILE A 58 -10.09 -20.96 -16.15
N HIS A 59 -10.52 -21.99 -15.41
CA HIS A 59 -11.36 -23.06 -15.94
C HIS A 59 -12.82 -22.62 -15.97
N ASN A 60 -13.31 -22.21 -17.14
CA ASN A 60 -14.73 -21.94 -17.37
C ASN A 60 -15.47 -23.27 -17.59
N THR A 61 -16.42 -23.58 -16.71
CA THR A 61 -17.34 -24.71 -16.88
C THR A 61 -18.56 -24.23 -17.67
N PRO A 62 -18.98 -24.89 -18.77
CA PRO A 62 -20.15 -24.47 -19.53
C PRO A 62 -21.45 -24.75 -18.76
N VAL A 63 -22.14 -23.69 -18.35
CA VAL A 63 -23.50 -23.77 -17.81
C VAL A 63 -24.48 -23.82 -18.98
N VAL A 64 -25.11 -24.98 -19.19
CA VAL A 64 -26.20 -25.17 -20.16
C VAL A 64 -27.46 -24.50 -19.63
N LYS A 65 -27.89 -23.42 -20.28
CA LYS A 65 -29.19 -22.77 -20.01
C LYS A 65 -30.24 -23.32 -20.97
N THR A 66 -31.29 -23.93 -20.42
CA THR A 66 -32.50 -24.34 -21.13
C THR A 66 -33.28 -23.09 -21.55
N TYR A 67 -33.58 -22.96 -22.84
CA TYR A 67 -34.33 -21.83 -23.39
C TYR A 67 -35.82 -21.95 -23.07
N GLN A 68 -36.37 -20.96 -22.37
CA GLN A 68 -37.81 -20.67 -22.38
C GLN A 68 -38.10 -19.59 -23.42
N PRO A 69 -39.11 -19.77 -24.30
CA PRO A 69 -39.48 -18.76 -25.30
C PRO A 69 -40.08 -17.52 -24.63
N ALA A 70 -39.54 -16.36 -25.00
CA ALA A 70 -39.83 -15.09 -24.36
C ALA A 70 -41.22 -14.52 -24.72
N PRO A 71 -41.93 -13.90 -23.76
CA PRO A 71 -43.14 -13.12 -24.03
C PRO A 71 -42.83 -11.88 -24.89
N LYS A 72 -43.77 -11.48 -25.74
CA LYS A 72 -43.64 -10.34 -26.67
C LYS A 72 -43.29 -9.05 -25.91
N PRO A 73 -42.19 -8.36 -26.26
CA PRO A 73 -41.76 -7.16 -25.55
C PRO A 73 -42.73 -6.00 -25.77
N GLN A 74 -43.17 -5.40 -24.66
CA GLN A 74 -43.85 -4.10 -24.68
C GLN A 74 -42.80 -2.99 -24.87
N PRO A 75 -43.17 -1.81 -25.43
CA PRO A 75 -42.25 -0.69 -25.59
C PRO A 75 -41.86 -0.15 -24.21
N VAL A 76 -40.66 -0.49 -23.75
CA VAL A 76 -40.09 0.04 -22.52
C VAL A 76 -39.56 1.44 -22.82
N ILE A 77 -40.13 2.44 -22.15
CA ILE A 77 -39.53 3.78 -22.09
C ILE A 77 -38.25 3.62 -21.25
N VAL A 78 -37.11 3.53 -21.92
CA VAL A 78 -35.81 3.39 -21.24
C VAL A 78 -35.43 4.77 -20.72
N GLU A 79 -35.67 5.04 -19.44
CA GLU A 79 -35.01 6.18 -18.79
C GLU A 79 -33.50 6.05 -19.00
N PRO A 80 -32.78 7.14 -19.29
CA PRO A 80 -31.34 7.07 -19.52
C PRO A 80 -30.69 6.49 -18.27
N VAL A 81 -30.17 5.26 -18.40
CA VAL A 81 -29.41 4.58 -17.35
C VAL A 81 -28.31 5.54 -16.92
N SER A 82 -28.50 6.15 -15.75
CA SER A 82 -27.45 6.89 -15.06
C SER A 82 -26.24 5.96 -15.02
N LYS A 83 -25.12 6.37 -15.61
CA LYS A 83 -23.89 5.58 -15.57
C LYS A 83 -23.44 5.54 -14.12
N GLU A 84 -23.83 4.49 -13.39
CA GLU A 84 -23.34 4.28 -12.04
C GLU A 84 -21.80 4.29 -12.07
N PRO A 85 -21.15 4.93 -11.09
CA PRO A 85 -19.69 4.94 -11.02
C PRO A 85 -19.17 3.50 -10.98
N ASP A 86 -18.17 3.20 -11.81
CA ASP A 86 -17.48 1.92 -11.71
C ASP A 86 -16.53 1.94 -10.50
N TYR A 87 -17.07 1.58 -9.34
CA TYR A 87 -16.33 1.52 -8.09
C TYR A 87 -15.18 0.51 -8.13
N GLN A 88 -15.26 -0.52 -8.99
CA GLN A 88 -14.21 -1.50 -9.14
C GLN A 88 -12.99 -0.86 -9.82
N SER A 89 -13.21 -0.11 -10.89
CA SER A 89 -12.15 0.67 -11.54
C SER A 89 -11.51 1.66 -10.55
N MET A 90 -12.32 2.39 -9.78
CA MET A 90 -11.81 3.37 -8.81
C MET A 90 -10.99 2.70 -7.69
N ARG A 91 -11.42 1.53 -7.21
CA ARG A 91 -10.65 0.71 -6.26
C ARG A 91 -9.31 0.30 -6.87
N ASP A 92 -9.31 -0.19 -8.10
CA ASP A 92 -8.09 -0.67 -8.75
C ASP A 92 -7.08 0.47 -8.98
N ASP A 93 -7.57 1.67 -9.33
CA ASP A 93 -6.76 2.90 -9.42
C ASP A 93 -6.18 3.30 -8.05
N ALA A 94 -6.96 3.21 -6.97
CA ALA A 94 -6.50 3.51 -5.62
C ALA A 94 -5.40 2.54 -5.15
N ILE A 95 -5.55 1.26 -5.47
CA ILE A 95 -4.54 0.21 -5.20
C ILE A 95 -3.27 0.47 -6.02
N TYR A 96 -3.43 0.85 -7.30
CA TYR A 96 -2.29 1.21 -8.14
C TYR A 96 -1.50 2.38 -7.56
N ASP A 97 -2.18 3.43 -7.09
CA ASP A 97 -1.52 4.57 -6.45
C ASP A 97 -0.83 4.17 -5.13
N TYR A 98 -1.43 3.27 -4.33
CA TYR A 98 -0.79 2.73 -3.13
C TYR A 98 0.53 2.02 -3.47
N GLN A 99 0.52 1.14 -4.48
CA GLN A 99 1.69 0.38 -4.91
C GLN A 99 2.82 1.27 -5.45
N ASN A 100 2.48 2.41 -6.04
CA ASN A 100 3.44 3.40 -6.55
C ASN A 100 3.83 4.45 -5.51
N LEU A 101 3.51 4.24 -4.23
CA LEU A 101 3.80 5.16 -3.12
C LEU A 101 3.16 6.54 -3.24
N ASN A 102 2.12 6.68 -4.07
CA ASN A 102 1.30 7.90 -4.18
C ASN A 102 0.26 7.92 -3.05
N TRP A 103 0.73 7.91 -1.80
CA TRP A 103 -0.10 7.66 -0.61
C TRP A 103 -1.26 8.66 -0.47
N GLU A 104 -1.05 9.93 -0.81
CA GLU A 104 -2.07 10.99 -0.70
C GLU A 104 -3.23 10.77 -1.67
N LYS A 105 -2.93 10.37 -2.91
CA LYS A 105 -3.96 10.08 -3.92
C LYS A 105 -4.73 8.82 -3.56
N SER A 106 -4.00 7.77 -3.19
CA SER A 106 -4.57 6.50 -2.78
C SER A 106 -5.50 6.68 -1.57
N GLU A 107 -5.05 7.41 -0.54
CA GLU A 107 -5.86 7.74 0.64
C GLU A 107 -7.15 8.48 0.27
N ALA A 108 -7.07 9.51 -0.57
CA ALA A 108 -8.24 10.28 -0.98
C ALA A 108 -9.28 9.40 -1.72
N MET A 109 -8.82 8.48 -2.57
CA MET A 109 -9.72 7.55 -3.27
C MET A 109 -10.35 6.54 -2.32
N PHE A 110 -9.59 5.96 -1.39
CA PHE A 110 -10.17 5.03 -0.40
C PHE A 110 -11.17 5.71 0.53
N GLN A 111 -10.90 6.94 0.97
CA GLN A 111 -11.89 7.73 1.73
C GLN A 111 -13.15 7.99 0.92
N LYS A 112 -13.00 8.30 -0.38
CA LYS A 112 -14.14 8.48 -1.28
C LYS A 112 -14.98 7.21 -1.42
N LEU A 113 -14.35 6.04 -1.61
CA LEU A 113 -15.04 4.75 -1.70
C LEU A 113 -15.83 4.39 -0.43
N ILE A 114 -15.32 4.77 0.75
CA ILE A 114 -16.05 4.60 2.02
C ILE A 114 -17.24 5.56 2.09
N ASN A 115 -17.05 6.83 1.73
CA ASN A 115 -18.09 7.86 1.80
C ASN A 115 -19.24 7.66 0.79
N GLU A 116 -18.97 7.05 -0.35
CA GLU A 116 -19.97 6.75 -1.39
C GLU A 116 -20.81 5.49 -1.08
N ASN A 117 -20.65 4.91 0.12
CA ASN A 117 -21.39 3.74 0.60
C ASN A 117 -21.35 2.58 -0.41
N THR A 118 -20.15 2.29 -0.91
CA THR A 118 -19.89 1.20 -1.85
C THR A 118 -20.19 -0.18 -1.24
N SER A 119 -20.02 -1.26 -1.99
CA SER A 119 -20.19 -2.62 -1.43
C SER A 119 -19.34 -2.81 -0.16
N GLU A 120 -19.87 -3.58 0.80
CA GLU A 120 -19.18 -3.86 2.08
C GLU A 120 -17.75 -4.37 1.85
N TYR A 121 -17.55 -5.22 0.83
CA TYR A 121 -16.25 -5.72 0.43
C TYR A 121 -15.26 -4.58 0.10
N ILE A 122 -15.67 -3.62 -0.75
CA ILE A 122 -14.84 -2.47 -1.14
C ILE A 122 -14.55 -1.58 0.08
N GLN A 123 -15.54 -1.35 0.95
CA GLN A 123 -15.35 -0.53 2.15
C GLN A 123 -14.35 -1.17 3.12
N VAL A 124 -14.49 -2.47 3.43
CA VAL A 124 -13.57 -3.19 4.31
C VAL A 124 -12.15 -3.14 3.76
N GLU A 125 -11.99 -3.39 2.47
CA GLU A 125 -10.68 -3.37 1.84
C GLU A 125 -10.08 -1.95 1.84
N SER A 126 -10.89 -0.93 1.57
CA SER A 126 -10.47 0.48 1.65
C SER A 126 -9.96 0.84 3.04
N LEU A 127 -10.64 0.39 4.11
CA LEU A 127 -10.20 0.57 5.49
C LEU A 127 -8.87 -0.14 5.77
N ILE A 128 -8.64 -1.33 5.21
CA ILE A 128 -7.36 -2.04 5.34
C ILE A 128 -6.24 -1.24 4.66
N TYR A 129 -6.46 -0.72 3.45
CA TYR A 129 -5.45 0.10 2.78
C TYR A 129 -5.19 1.42 3.48
N LEU A 130 -6.21 2.10 4.01
CA LEU A 130 -6.01 3.28 4.85
C LEU A 130 -5.14 2.94 6.07
N GLY A 131 -5.48 1.88 6.80
CA GLY A 131 -4.65 1.42 7.91
C GLY A 131 -3.20 1.13 7.49
N ALA A 132 -3.00 0.54 6.31
CA ALA A 132 -1.68 0.28 5.74
C ALA A 132 -0.90 1.57 5.44
N ILE A 133 -1.54 2.57 4.84
CA ILE A 133 -0.94 3.88 4.52
C ILE A 133 -0.49 4.56 5.82
N TYR A 134 -1.36 4.65 6.83
CA TYR A 134 -1.02 5.28 8.11
C TYR A 134 0.10 4.51 8.84
N TYR A 135 0.08 3.18 8.78
CA TYR A 135 1.15 2.36 9.35
C TYR A 135 2.51 2.65 8.67
N GLN A 136 2.53 2.75 7.34
CA GLN A 136 3.75 3.05 6.57
C GLN A 136 4.28 4.47 6.85
N ARG A 137 3.40 5.43 7.11
CA ARG A 137 3.75 6.79 7.54
C ARG A 137 4.21 6.88 9.01
N GLY A 138 4.08 5.79 9.77
CA GLY A 138 4.43 5.74 11.19
C GLY A 138 3.34 6.25 12.14
N ASP A 139 2.16 6.59 11.63
CA ASP A 139 1.00 6.93 12.46
C ASP A 139 0.25 5.67 12.86
N ILE A 140 0.78 5.04 13.91
CA ILE A 140 0.27 3.76 14.42
C ILE A 140 -1.15 3.89 15.00
N ASN A 141 -1.51 5.06 15.54
CA ASN A 141 -2.82 5.28 16.15
C ASN A 141 -3.92 5.29 15.09
N SER A 142 -3.71 6.06 14.01
CA SER A 142 -4.65 6.09 12.88
C SER A 142 -4.72 4.73 12.18
N ALA A 143 -3.57 4.04 12.05
CA ALA A 143 -3.53 2.70 11.49
C ALA A 143 -4.41 1.72 12.29
N GLU A 144 -4.23 1.67 13.62
CA GLU A 144 -5.03 0.84 14.51
C GLU A 144 -6.52 1.17 14.38
N HIS A 145 -6.87 2.45 14.34
CA HIS A 145 -8.25 2.91 14.19
C HIS A 145 -8.92 2.33 12.94
N TYR A 146 -8.29 2.46 11.76
CA TYR A 146 -8.84 1.93 10.52
C TYR A 146 -8.87 0.40 10.49
N PHE A 147 -7.84 -0.27 11.01
CA PHE A 147 -7.83 -1.73 11.10
C PHE A 147 -8.92 -2.28 12.01
N ARG A 148 -9.21 -1.59 13.12
CA ARG A 148 -10.33 -1.94 14.01
C ARG A 148 -11.67 -1.77 13.30
N GLN A 149 -11.88 -0.70 12.55
CA GLN A 149 -13.09 -0.51 11.75
C GLN A 149 -13.27 -1.65 10.73
N ALA A 150 -12.22 -2.00 9.98
CA ALA A 150 -12.27 -3.11 9.03
C ALA A 150 -12.67 -4.44 9.71
N LYS A 151 -12.07 -4.74 10.87
CA LYS A 151 -12.39 -5.92 11.69
C LYS A 151 -13.80 -5.90 12.29
N ASN A 152 -14.38 -4.72 12.50
CA ASN A 152 -15.74 -4.60 13.00
C ASN A 152 -16.78 -4.81 11.90
N MET A 153 -16.43 -4.46 10.65
CA MET A 153 -17.26 -4.72 9.48
C MET A 153 -17.22 -6.19 9.05
N SER A 154 -16.03 -6.76 8.86
CA SER A 154 -15.88 -8.16 8.43
C SER A 154 -14.81 -8.89 9.23
N LEU A 155 -15.17 -10.06 9.78
CA LEU A 155 -14.28 -10.89 10.61
C LEU A 155 -13.37 -11.79 9.80
N LEU A 156 -13.76 -12.04 8.55
CA LEU A 156 -13.10 -13.00 7.68
C LEU A 156 -12.14 -12.33 6.70
N THR A 157 -12.03 -11.00 6.74
CA THR A 157 -11.12 -10.28 5.86
C THR A 157 -9.72 -10.30 6.44
N PHE A 158 -8.79 -10.88 5.69
CA PHE A 158 -7.38 -10.92 6.02
C PHE A 158 -6.58 -10.15 4.98
N PRO A 159 -5.68 -9.24 5.39
CA PRO A 159 -4.79 -8.57 4.45
C PRO A 159 -3.93 -9.60 3.71
N SER A 160 -3.92 -9.55 2.38
CA SER A 160 -3.10 -10.45 1.57
C SER A 160 -1.62 -10.21 1.83
N SER A 161 -0.90 -11.26 2.22
CA SER A 161 0.56 -11.20 2.42
C SER A 161 1.33 -10.87 1.14
N ALA A 162 0.70 -11.00 -0.04
CA ALA A 162 1.30 -10.59 -1.30
C ALA A 162 1.37 -9.07 -1.47
N LEU A 163 0.45 -8.33 -0.84
CA LEU A 163 0.32 -6.87 -0.98
C LEU A 163 0.83 -6.12 0.25
N PHE A 164 0.97 -6.81 1.38
CA PHE A 164 1.25 -6.21 2.67
C PHE A 164 2.48 -6.84 3.34
N PRO A 165 3.43 -6.03 3.84
CA PRO A 165 4.60 -6.55 4.53
C PRO A 165 4.22 -7.43 5.74
N PRO A 166 4.96 -8.52 6.04
CA PRO A 166 4.62 -9.44 7.14
C PRO A 166 4.47 -8.77 8.51
N LYS A 167 5.26 -7.73 8.77
CA LYS A 167 5.17 -6.94 10.02
C LYS A 167 3.83 -6.22 10.14
N MET A 168 3.32 -5.64 9.05
CA MET A 168 2.02 -4.97 9.07
C MET A 168 0.89 -5.99 9.22
N VAL A 169 0.95 -7.12 8.52
CA VAL A 169 -0.04 -8.21 8.69
C VAL A 169 -0.08 -8.67 10.15
N SER A 170 1.09 -8.84 10.78
CA SER A 170 1.17 -9.21 12.21
C SER A 170 0.55 -8.14 13.11
N PHE A 171 0.82 -6.86 12.82
CA PHE A 171 0.21 -5.74 13.53
C PHE A 171 -1.32 -5.75 13.38
N TYR A 172 -1.84 -5.87 12.15
CA TYR A 172 -3.27 -6.00 11.86
C TYR A 172 -3.91 -7.11 12.71
N MET A 173 -3.30 -8.30 12.76
CA MET A 173 -3.80 -9.43 13.54
C MET A 173 -3.85 -9.12 15.05
N SER A 174 -2.89 -8.35 15.57
CA SER A 174 -2.82 -7.98 16.99
C SER A 174 -3.88 -6.96 17.43
N VAL A 175 -4.45 -6.18 16.50
CA VAL A 175 -5.50 -5.19 16.79
C VAL A 175 -6.73 -5.89 17.36
N LYS A 176 -7.12 -5.49 18.57
CA LYS A 176 -8.34 -5.98 19.22
C LYS A 176 -9.57 -5.30 18.63
N LYS A 177 -10.73 -5.95 18.73
CA LYS A 177 -12.01 -5.29 18.48
C LYS A 177 -12.30 -4.26 19.56
#